data_AF-A0A7V8HS83-F1
#
_entry.id   AF-A0A7V8HS83-F1
#
_cell.length_a   1.000
_cell.length_b   1.000
_cell.length_c   1.000
_cell.angle_alpha   90.00
_cell.angle_beta   90.00
_cell.angle_gamma   90.00
#
_symmetry.space_group_name_H-M   'P 1'
#
loop_
_entity.id
_entity.type
_entity.pdbx_description
1 polymer ?
#
loop_
_entity_poly.entity_id
_entity_poly.type
_entity_poly.pdbx_seq_one_letter_code
_entity_poly.pdbx_strand_id
1 'polypeptide(L)'
;MNDIGVWFIVYTDPQSAYADVEAGNLDSMNTVPTSALSTFESDDQVQAVNEPGIVSRSFTFAADQKHFSLDDEGRLRRAAVSMAINREQICDKVSNGTNTPATDFTAPLIPGYSESVPGNEVLQYNPDKANTESSDDAAEQDYRQAQEILFKDLPAVPLWYANNKGVAAKNVKGFTLTWQGIEDYRNMTKE
;
A
#
# COMPACT_ATOMS: atom_id res chain seq x y z
N MET A 1 39.44 4.81 12.62
CA MET A 1 38.85 5.67 11.59
C MET A 1 37.37 5.71 11.89
N ASN A 2 36.82 6.88 12.21
CA ASN A 2 35.37 7.05 12.31
C ASN A 2 34.88 7.13 10.87
N ASP A 3 34.34 6.04 10.34
CA ASP A 3 33.77 6.02 9.00
C ASP A 3 32.49 6.85 8.98
N ILE A 4 32.64 8.13 8.60
CA ILE A 4 31.52 9.04 8.37
C ILE A 4 30.87 8.61 7.05
N GLY A 5 29.71 7.97 7.13
CA GLY A 5 28.98 7.48 5.96
C GLY A 5 27.62 6.90 6.32
N VAL A 6 26.82 6.61 5.29
CA VAL A 6 25.56 5.89 5.42
C VAL A 6 25.81 4.45 4.99
N TRP A 7 25.48 3.50 5.88
CA TRP A 7 25.67 2.07 5.64
C TRP A 7 24.33 1.39 5.45
N PHE A 8 24.11 0.79 4.29
CA PHE A 8 22.91 0.01 4.01
C PHE A 8 23.18 -1.45 4.36
N ILE A 9 22.56 -1.92 5.44
CA ILE A 9 22.65 -3.31 5.88
C ILE A 9 21.49 -4.10 5.28
N VAL A 10 21.80 -5.18 4.57
CA VAL A 10 20.80 -6.03 3.92
C VAL A 10 20.34 -7.12 4.88
N TYR A 11 19.14 -6.96 5.41
CA TYR A 11 18.47 -8.00 6.19
C TYR A 11 17.61 -8.88 5.28
N THR A 12 17.60 -10.19 5.52
CA THR A 12 16.67 -11.13 4.86
C THR A 12 15.35 -11.26 5.61
N ASP A 13 15.27 -10.74 6.85
CA ASP A 13 14.11 -10.78 7.71
C ASP A 13 13.91 -9.42 8.41
N PRO A 14 12.76 -8.73 8.21
CA PRO A 14 12.50 -7.43 8.83
C PRO A 14 12.35 -7.50 10.35
N GLN A 15 11.99 -8.67 10.92
CA GLN A 15 11.92 -8.80 12.38
C GLN A 15 13.31 -8.73 13.01
N SER A 16 14.31 -9.36 12.39
CA SER A 16 15.70 -9.26 12.81
C SER A 16 16.24 -7.81 12.73
N ALA A 17 15.88 -7.08 11.67
CA ALA A 17 16.23 -5.67 11.53
C ALA A 17 15.58 -4.81 12.63
N TYR A 18 14.30 -5.05 12.94
CA TYR A 18 13.57 -4.34 14.00
C TYR A 18 14.24 -4.54 15.36
N ALA A 19 14.62 -5.77 15.69
CA ALA A 19 15.34 -6.07 16.93
C ALA A 19 16.70 -5.36 17.02
N ASP A 20 17.39 -5.20 15.90
CA ASP A 20 18.62 -4.41 15.86
C ASP A 20 18.37 -2.91 16.03
N VAL A 21 17.21 -2.38 15.61
CA VAL A 21 16.80 -1.00 15.92
C VAL A 21 16.51 -0.85 17.41
N GLU A 22 15.76 -1.76 18.00
CA GLU A 22 15.49 -1.79 19.45
C GLU A 22 16.81 -1.83 20.26
N ALA A 23 17.77 -2.63 19.82
CA ALA A 23 19.08 -2.75 20.46
C ALA A 23 20.06 -1.59 20.17
N GLY A 24 19.74 -0.71 19.22
CA GLY A 24 20.62 0.36 18.75
C GLY A 24 21.80 -0.10 17.87
N ASN A 25 21.74 -1.34 17.37
CA ASN A 25 22.69 -1.90 16.41
C ASN A 25 22.41 -1.42 14.97
N LEU A 26 21.14 -1.12 14.67
CA LEU A 26 20.69 -0.50 13.42
C LEU A 26 20.08 0.88 13.73
N ASP A 27 20.50 1.90 13.00
CA ASP A 27 20.04 3.28 13.28
C ASP A 27 18.57 3.49 12.92
N SER A 28 18.12 2.95 11.78
CA SER A 28 16.74 3.07 11.34
C SER A 28 16.34 2.00 10.34
N MET A 29 15.03 1.82 10.19
CA MET A 29 14.42 1.07 9.09
C MET A 29 13.06 1.67 8.71
N ASN A 30 12.72 1.58 7.42
CA ASN A 30 11.44 2.02 6.86
C ASN A 30 10.47 0.86 6.56
N THR A 31 10.74 -0.34 7.08
CA THR A 31 9.92 -1.54 6.86
C THR A 31 9.55 -2.18 8.20
N VAL A 32 8.56 -1.62 8.89
CA VAL A 32 8.06 -2.22 10.15
C VAL A 32 7.50 -3.63 9.87
N PRO A 33 7.98 -4.68 10.58
CA PRO A 33 7.53 -6.05 10.37
C PRO A 33 6.05 -6.20 10.77
N THR A 34 5.33 -7.11 10.11
CA THR A 34 3.89 -7.36 10.36
C THR A 34 3.58 -7.63 11.84
N SER A 35 4.46 -8.34 12.53
CA SER A 35 4.38 -8.66 13.97
C SER A 35 4.40 -7.43 14.88
N ALA A 36 5.00 -6.32 14.45
CA ALA A 36 5.13 -5.08 15.22
C ALA A 36 4.13 -3.99 14.79
N LEU A 37 3.37 -4.19 13.69
CA LEU A 37 2.46 -3.15 13.16
C LEU A 37 1.40 -2.67 14.16
N SER A 38 1.05 -3.48 15.15
CA SER A 38 0.09 -3.11 16.20
C SER A 38 0.69 -2.38 17.39
N THR A 39 2.01 -2.43 17.57
CA THR A 39 2.67 -1.93 18.78
C THR A 39 3.76 -0.90 18.53
N PHE A 40 4.33 -0.82 17.33
CA PHE A 40 5.54 -0.02 17.06
C PHE A 40 5.40 1.47 17.41
N GLU A 41 4.21 2.05 17.25
CA GLU A 41 3.97 3.46 17.61
C GLU A 41 3.99 3.70 19.13
N SER A 42 3.70 2.66 19.91
CA SER A 42 3.71 2.66 21.38
C SER A 42 4.96 2.03 21.99
N ASP A 43 5.87 1.52 21.16
CA ASP A 43 7.10 0.87 21.59
C ASP A 43 8.08 1.91 22.14
N ASP A 44 8.39 1.80 23.43
CA ASP A 44 9.25 2.74 24.13
C ASP A 44 10.74 2.53 23.87
N GLN A 45 11.13 1.48 23.13
CA GLN A 45 12.50 1.21 22.72
C GLN A 45 12.89 1.85 21.38
N VAL A 46 11.92 2.36 20.62
CA VAL A 46 12.17 2.97 19.31
C VAL A 46 11.50 4.34 19.16
N GLN A 47 11.94 5.11 18.18
CA GLN A 47 11.23 6.29 17.69
C GLN A 47 10.42 5.85 16.47
N ALA A 48 9.11 6.07 16.47
CA ALA A 48 8.23 5.64 15.39
C ALA A 48 7.67 6.82 14.59
N VAL A 49 7.50 6.61 13.28
CA VAL A 49 6.75 7.48 12.37
C VAL A 49 5.69 6.64 11.67
N ASN A 50 4.46 7.17 11.58
CA ASN A 50 3.37 6.60 10.81
C ASN A 50 2.51 7.74 10.25
N GLU A 51 2.60 7.99 8.95
CA GLU A 51 1.90 9.09 8.29
C GLU A 51 1.38 8.67 6.91
N PRO A 52 0.32 9.31 6.37
CA PRO A 52 -0.16 9.01 5.02
C PRO A 52 0.96 9.13 3.98
N GLY A 53 1.13 8.09 3.15
CA GLY A 53 2.13 8.04 2.09
C GLY A 53 1.56 8.35 0.70
N ILE A 54 2.43 8.68 -0.25
CA ILE A 54 2.10 8.76 -1.68
C ILE A 54 2.32 7.37 -2.33
N VAL A 55 1.67 6.36 -1.77
CA VAL A 55 1.98 4.96 -2.08
C VAL A 55 0.70 4.19 -2.35
N SER A 56 0.45 3.89 -3.63
CA SER A 56 -0.63 2.99 -4.06
C SER A 56 -0.12 1.55 -4.20
N ARG A 57 -0.96 0.57 -3.87
CA ARG A 57 -0.73 -0.84 -4.14
C ARG A 57 -1.83 -1.36 -5.04
N SER A 58 -1.47 -2.11 -6.07
CA SER A 58 -2.40 -2.70 -7.02
C SER A 58 -2.04 -4.15 -7.32
N PHE A 59 -3.02 -4.92 -7.75
CA PHE A 59 -2.82 -6.22 -8.39
C PHE A 59 -2.88 -6.04 -9.90
N THR A 60 -1.79 -6.37 -10.60
CA THR A 60 -1.66 -6.16 -12.04
C THR A 60 -1.80 -7.49 -12.80
N PHE A 61 -2.61 -7.48 -13.84
CA PHE A 61 -2.78 -8.55 -14.80
C PHE A 61 -1.89 -8.28 -16.01
N ALA A 62 -1.24 -9.32 -16.55
CA ALA A 62 -0.54 -9.17 -17.82
C ALA A 62 -1.55 -8.86 -18.93
N ALA A 63 -1.24 -7.90 -19.79
CA ALA A 63 -2.18 -7.38 -20.79
C ALA A 63 -2.53 -8.39 -21.90
N ASP A 64 -1.75 -9.46 -22.03
CA ASP A 64 -1.92 -10.58 -22.95
C ASP A 64 -2.36 -11.88 -22.23
N GLN A 65 -2.60 -11.81 -20.91
CA GLN A 65 -3.11 -12.94 -20.15
C GLN A 65 -4.47 -13.36 -20.72
N LYS A 66 -4.59 -14.62 -21.14
CA LYS A 66 -5.86 -15.17 -21.60
C LYS A 66 -6.98 -14.88 -20.60
N HIS A 67 -8.13 -14.41 -21.10
CA HIS A 67 -9.28 -13.97 -20.31
C HIS A 67 -9.05 -12.70 -19.46
N PHE A 68 -7.88 -12.07 -19.51
CA PHE A 68 -7.58 -10.83 -18.81
C PHE A 68 -6.92 -9.81 -19.75
N SER A 69 -7.12 -9.97 -21.06
CA SER A 69 -6.65 -9.05 -22.08
C SER A 69 -7.26 -7.65 -21.91
N LEU A 70 -6.77 -6.69 -22.71
CA LEU A 70 -7.35 -5.34 -22.78
C LEU A 70 -8.61 -5.30 -23.67
N ASP A 71 -9.50 -6.28 -23.48
CA ASP A 71 -10.79 -6.40 -24.14
C ASP A 71 -11.93 -6.40 -23.10
N ASP A 72 -13.16 -6.57 -23.57
CA ASP A 72 -14.37 -6.47 -22.75
C ASP A 72 -14.41 -7.59 -21.71
N GLU A 73 -14.09 -8.82 -22.10
CA GLU A 73 -14.01 -9.98 -21.21
C GLU A 73 -13.00 -9.73 -20.08
N GLY A 74 -11.78 -9.30 -20.43
CA GLY A 74 -10.74 -9.05 -19.45
C GLY A 74 -11.11 -7.93 -18.47
N ARG A 75 -11.80 -6.89 -18.95
CA ARG A 75 -12.30 -5.81 -18.07
C ARG A 75 -13.34 -6.33 -17.07
N LEU A 76 -14.33 -7.09 -17.51
CA LEU A 76 -15.36 -7.67 -16.63
C LEU A 76 -14.73 -8.58 -15.56
N ARG A 77 -13.77 -9.42 -15.96
CA ARG A 77 -13.06 -10.30 -15.01
C ARG A 77 -12.20 -9.54 -14.01
N ARG A 78 -11.55 -8.43 -14.41
CA ARG A 78 -10.82 -7.56 -13.46
C ARG A 78 -11.79 -6.90 -12.46
N ALA A 79 -12.95 -6.44 -12.91
CA ALA A 79 -13.99 -5.90 -12.04
C ALA A 79 -14.52 -6.96 -11.06
N ALA A 80 -14.80 -8.17 -11.53
CA ALA A 80 -15.19 -9.31 -10.70
C ALA A 80 -14.14 -9.60 -9.61
N VAL A 81 -12.85 -9.70 -9.99
CA VAL A 81 -11.76 -9.88 -9.03
C VAL A 81 -11.70 -8.72 -8.03
N SER A 82 -11.86 -7.49 -8.49
CA SER A 82 -11.87 -6.31 -7.62
C SER A 82 -12.96 -6.38 -6.54
N MET A 83 -14.19 -6.71 -6.92
CA MET A 83 -15.31 -6.83 -5.98
C MET A 83 -15.18 -8.06 -5.07
N ALA A 84 -14.43 -9.09 -5.47
CA ALA A 84 -14.14 -10.24 -4.62
C ALA A 84 -13.10 -9.94 -3.52
N ILE A 85 -12.39 -8.82 -3.59
CA ILE A 85 -11.34 -8.46 -2.61
C ILE A 85 -11.93 -7.61 -1.50
N ASN A 86 -11.89 -8.12 -0.26
CA ASN A 86 -12.26 -7.35 0.93
C ASN A 86 -11.08 -6.49 1.42
N ARG A 87 -10.95 -5.30 0.82
CA ARG A 87 -9.87 -4.35 1.14
C ARG A 87 -9.91 -3.87 2.59
N GLU A 88 -11.10 -3.64 3.14
CA GLU A 88 -11.28 -3.21 4.54
C GLU A 88 -10.72 -4.27 5.50
N GLN A 89 -11.12 -5.53 5.33
CA GLN A 89 -10.65 -6.62 6.17
C GLN A 89 -9.14 -6.84 6.04
N ILE A 90 -8.57 -6.70 4.85
CA ILE A 90 -7.12 -6.78 4.64
C ILE A 90 -6.42 -5.63 5.37
N CYS A 91 -6.89 -4.40 5.21
CA CYS A 91 -6.30 -3.24 5.85
C CYS A 91 -6.35 -3.35 7.38
N ASP A 92 -7.48 -3.79 7.92
CA ASP A 92 -7.65 -4.03 9.36
C ASP A 92 -6.76 -5.18 9.86
N LYS A 93 -6.91 -6.40 9.30
CA LYS A 93 -6.31 -7.61 9.88
C LYS A 93 -4.87 -7.86 9.50
N VAL A 94 -4.44 -7.46 8.30
CA VAL A 94 -3.08 -7.73 7.80
C VAL A 94 -2.16 -6.55 8.06
N SER A 95 -2.64 -5.32 7.88
CA SER A 95 -1.82 -4.12 8.09
C SER A 95 -2.04 -3.40 9.40
N ASN A 96 -2.94 -3.90 10.26
CA ASN A 96 -3.30 -3.29 11.54
C ASN A 96 -3.65 -1.79 11.39
N GLY A 97 -4.46 -1.47 10.37
CA GLY A 97 -4.90 -0.09 10.11
C GLY A 97 -3.83 0.85 9.53
N THR A 98 -2.61 0.38 9.26
CA THR A 98 -1.54 1.22 8.67
C THR A 98 -1.66 1.37 7.14
N ASN A 99 -2.68 0.77 6.54
CA ASN A 99 -3.09 0.98 5.15
C ASN A 99 -4.56 1.40 5.09
N THR A 100 -4.94 2.11 4.04
CA THR A 100 -6.32 2.58 3.79
C THR A 100 -6.85 1.95 2.50
N PRO A 101 -8.08 1.40 2.45
CA PRO A 101 -8.68 0.87 1.22
C PRO A 101 -8.63 1.87 0.06
N ALA A 102 -8.28 1.39 -1.14
CA ALA A 102 -8.18 2.25 -2.31
C ALA A 102 -9.56 2.66 -2.85
N THR A 103 -9.72 3.93 -3.23
CA THR A 103 -10.91 4.52 -3.85
C THR A 103 -10.67 4.95 -5.30
N ASP A 104 -9.40 4.97 -5.74
CA ASP A 104 -8.92 5.31 -7.07
C ASP A 104 -7.54 4.64 -7.35
N PHE A 105 -6.87 5.01 -8.44
CA PHE A 105 -5.53 4.50 -8.80
C PHE A 105 -4.35 5.32 -8.24
N THR A 106 -4.60 6.44 -7.57
CA THR A 106 -3.56 7.37 -7.13
C THR A 106 -3.24 7.16 -5.64
N ALA A 107 -3.21 8.24 -4.85
CA ALA A 107 -3.09 8.22 -3.40
C ALA A 107 -3.63 9.55 -2.84
N PRO A 108 -4.13 9.60 -1.58
CA PRO A 108 -4.80 10.77 -1.02
C PRO A 108 -4.04 12.10 -1.09
N LEU A 109 -2.71 12.05 -1.04
CA LEU A 109 -1.84 13.23 -1.06
C LEU A 109 -1.52 13.75 -2.49
N ILE A 110 -1.98 13.08 -3.55
CA ILE A 110 -1.79 13.53 -4.94
C ILE A 110 -2.86 14.58 -5.31
N PRO A 111 -2.47 15.75 -5.85
CA PRO A 111 -3.43 16.68 -6.44
C PRO A 111 -4.27 15.99 -7.52
N GLY A 112 -5.59 15.99 -7.36
CA GLY A 112 -6.53 15.30 -8.26
C GLY A 112 -7.10 13.98 -7.70
N TYR A 113 -6.65 13.54 -6.53
CA TYR A 113 -7.29 12.46 -5.78
C TYR A 113 -8.77 12.73 -5.52
N SER A 114 -9.59 11.68 -5.58
CA SER A 114 -11.01 11.72 -5.21
C SER A 114 -11.44 10.40 -4.57
N GLU A 115 -12.20 10.51 -3.48
CA GLU A 115 -12.91 9.38 -2.87
C GLU A 115 -14.17 8.99 -3.66
N SER A 116 -14.63 9.86 -4.57
CA SER A 116 -15.89 9.72 -5.30
C SER A 116 -15.66 9.81 -6.80
N VAL A 117 -14.79 8.93 -7.30
CA VAL A 117 -14.60 8.76 -8.75
C VAL A 117 -15.81 7.99 -9.29
N PRO A 118 -16.53 8.50 -10.32
CA PRO A 118 -17.64 7.75 -10.91
C PRO A 118 -17.21 6.34 -11.31
N GLY A 119 -17.96 5.34 -10.85
CA GLY A 119 -17.65 3.94 -11.12
C GLY A 119 -16.71 3.27 -10.12
N ASN A 120 -16.26 3.95 -9.06
CA ASN A 120 -15.40 3.33 -8.05
C ASN A 120 -16.11 2.31 -7.14
N GLU A 121 -17.42 2.10 -7.33
CA GLU A 121 -18.20 1.07 -6.66
C GLU A 121 -17.64 -0.34 -6.94
N VAL A 122 -16.96 -0.53 -8.08
CA VAL A 122 -16.22 -1.74 -8.43
C VAL A 122 -15.05 -2.06 -7.49
N LEU A 123 -14.61 -1.10 -6.67
CA LEU A 123 -13.58 -1.30 -5.64
C LEU A 123 -14.18 -1.72 -4.29
N GLN A 124 -15.50 -1.65 -4.14
CA GLN A 124 -16.19 -2.09 -2.93
C GLN A 124 -16.33 -3.62 -2.92
N TYR A 125 -16.19 -4.21 -1.74
CA TYR A 125 -16.35 -5.65 -1.58
C TYR A 125 -17.81 -6.05 -1.82
N ASN A 126 -18.04 -6.83 -2.86
CA ASN A 126 -19.35 -7.35 -3.23
C ASN A 126 -19.22 -8.73 -3.88
N PRO A 127 -19.11 -9.81 -3.07
CA PRO A 127 -18.89 -11.16 -3.59
C PRO A 127 -20.06 -11.67 -4.44
N ASP A 128 -21.29 -11.21 -4.18
CA ASP A 128 -22.46 -11.59 -4.96
C ASP A 128 -22.38 -11.03 -6.38
N LYS A 129 -22.10 -9.73 -6.51
CA LYS A 129 -21.85 -9.11 -7.81
C LYS A 129 -20.62 -9.70 -8.49
N ALA A 130 -19.55 -9.99 -7.77
CA ALA A 130 -18.35 -10.62 -8.33
C ALA A 130 -18.66 -11.95 -9.03
N ASN A 131 -19.57 -12.77 -8.47
CA ASN A 131 -19.96 -14.04 -9.05
C ASN A 131 -20.82 -13.87 -10.31
N THR A 132 -21.72 -12.88 -10.35
CA THR A 132 -22.57 -12.62 -11.52
C THR A 132 -21.82 -11.93 -12.65
N GLU A 133 -20.82 -11.11 -12.33
CA GLU A 133 -20.09 -10.29 -13.31
C GLU A 133 -19.20 -11.09 -14.26
N SER A 134 -18.88 -12.33 -13.87
CA SER A 134 -18.18 -13.28 -14.74
C SER A 134 -19.08 -13.90 -15.82
N SER A 135 -20.38 -13.56 -15.84
CA SER A 135 -21.37 -14.03 -16.82
C SER A 135 -21.85 -12.89 -17.72
N ASP A 136 -22.03 -13.16 -19.01
CA ASP A 136 -22.20 -12.19 -20.09
C ASP A 136 -23.43 -11.25 -20.00
N ASP A 137 -24.36 -11.43 -19.05
CA ASP A 137 -25.70 -10.84 -19.11
C ASP A 137 -26.02 -9.69 -18.09
N ALA A 138 -25.17 -9.38 -17.10
CA ALA A 138 -25.60 -8.57 -15.94
C ALA A 138 -24.94 -7.17 -15.77
N ALA A 139 -24.15 -6.70 -16.73
CA ALA A 139 -23.09 -5.71 -16.48
C ALA A 139 -23.26 -4.33 -17.18
N GLU A 140 -24.45 -3.95 -17.67
CA GLU A 140 -24.45 -2.97 -18.76
C GLU A 140 -24.42 -1.48 -18.36
N GLN A 141 -24.91 -1.07 -17.17
CA GLN A 141 -25.15 0.36 -16.87
C GLN A 141 -24.17 0.99 -15.86
N ASP A 142 -24.04 0.45 -14.65
CA ASP A 142 -23.09 0.97 -13.63
C ASP A 142 -21.63 0.82 -14.11
N TYR A 143 -21.36 -0.24 -14.87
CA TYR A 143 -20.03 -0.52 -15.37
C TYR A 143 -19.61 0.43 -16.49
N ARG A 144 -20.50 0.95 -17.34
CA ARG A 144 -20.09 1.87 -18.42
C ARG A 144 -19.37 3.12 -17.92
N GLN A 145 -19.71 3.60 -16.72
CA GLN A 145 -19.01 4.73 -16.09
C GLN A 145 -17.69 4.30 -15.44
N ALA A 146 -17.66 3.18 -14.71
CA ALA A 146 -16.41 2.60 -14.18
C ALA A 146 -15.41 2.21 -15.29
N GLN A 147 -15.94 1.75 -16.42
CA GLN A 147 -15.25 1.32 -17.64
C GLN A 147 -14.54 2.46 -18.34
N GLU A 148 -14.98 3.72 -18.16
CA GLU A 148 -14.32 4.87 -18.79
C GLU A 148 -13.15 5.40 -17.98
N ILE A 149 -13.23 5.35 -16.65
CA ILE A 149 -12.31 6.11 -15.80
C ILE A 149 -11.27 5.22 -15.11
N LEU A 150 -11.65 4.03 -14.65
CA LEU A 150 -10.80 3.21 -13.76
C LEU A 150 -10.10 2.07 -14.52
N PHE A 151 -10.81 1.31 -15.35
CA PHE A 151 -10.26 0.06 -15.95
C PHE A 151 -10.07 0.06 -17.47
N LYS A 152 -10.22 1.23 -18.12
CA LYS A 152 -10.10 1.34 -19.59
C LYS A 152 -8.67 1.05 -20.07
N ASP A 153 -7.71 1.68 -19.40
CA ASP A 153 -6.34 1.77 -19.91
C ASP A 153 -5.34 0.97 -19.05
N LEU A 154 -5.71 0.60 -17.81
CA LEU A 154 -4.83 -0.09 -16.88
C LEU A 154 -5.33 -1.52 -16.58
N PRO A 155 -4.53 -2.56 -16.86
CA PRO A 155 -4.86 -3.94 -16.48
C PRO A 155 -4.55 -4.17 -14.99
N ALA A 156 -4.97 -3.28 -14.10
CA ALA A 156 -4.64 -3.34 -12.68
C ALA A 156 -5.87 -3.05 -11.81
N VAL A 157 -5.90 -3.63 -10.62
CA VAL A 157 -6.92 -3.44 -9.60
C VAL A 157 -6.28 -2.78 -8.38
N PRO A 158 -6.65 -1.53 -8.04
CA PRO A 158 -6.19 -0.86 -6.83
C PRO A 158 -6.57 -1.66 -5.59
N LEU A 159 -5.69 -1.73 -4.59
CA LEU A 159 -5.91 -2.50 -3.36
C LEU A 159 -6.00 -1.57 -2.15
N TRP A 160 -4.93 -0.83 -1.86
CA TRP A 160 -4.88 0.09 -0.72
C TRP A 160 -3.80 1.15 -0.92
N TYR A 161 -3.92 2.24 -0.18
CA TYR A 161 -2.88 3.22 0.05
C TYR A 161 -2.07 2.82 1.29
N ALA A 162 -0.75 2.88 1.21
CA ALA A 162 0.12 2.56 2.33
C ALA A 162 0.62 3.84 3.01
N ASN A 163 0.65 3.83 4.34
CA ASN A 163 1.34 4.87 5.09
C ASN A 163 2.87 4.74 4.92
N ASN A 164 3.54 5.88 4.97
CA ASN A 164 4.97 5.94 5.22
C ASN A 164 5.18 5.64 6.70
N LYS A 165 5.85 4.53 6.98
CA LYS A 165 6.12 4.08 8.35
C LYS A 165 7.56 3.65 8.51
N GLY A 166 8.11 3.88 9.68
CA GLY A 166 9.48 3.53 9.98
C GLY A 166 9.79 3.69 11.46
N VAL A 167 10.89 3.08 11.87
CA VAL A 167 11.41 3.18 13.23
C VAL A 167 12.89 3.52 13.23
N ALA A 168 13.33 4.21 14.27
CA ALA A 168 14.74 4.50 14.52
C ALA A 168 15.12 4.23 15.96
N ALA A 169 16.40 3.92 16.18
CA ALA A 169 16.94 3.71 17.51
C ALA A 169 16.86 5.02 18.32
N LYS A 170 16.75 4.94 19.66
CA LYS A 170 16.57 6.14 20.52
C LYS A 170 17.73 7.14 20.48
N ASN A 171 18.93 6.68 20.13
CA ASN A 171 20.12 7.52 20.01
C ASN A 171 20.20 8.27 18.67
N VAL A 172 19.31 8.00 17.72
CA VAL A 172 19.21 8.77 16.47
C VAL A 172 18.45 10.07 16.72
N LYS A 173 18.93 11.18 16.18
CA LYS A 173 18.22 12.47 16.15
C LYS A 173 17.83 12.83 14.73
N GLY A 174 16.71 13.53 14.58
CA GLY A 174 16.24 14.03 13.29
C GLY A 174 15.62 12.96 12.37
N PHE A 175 15.24 11.81 12.91
CA PHE A 175 14.54 10.77 12.17
C PHE A 175 13.19 11.27 11.67
N THR A 176 13.05 11.34 10.35
CA THR A 176 11.82 11.64 9.62
C THR A 176 11.83 10.84 8.32
N LEU A 177 10.65 10.62 7.75
CA LEU A 177 10.52 10.04 6.42
C LEU A 177 10.29 11.15 5.40
N THR A 178 10.89 10.98 4.23
CA THR A 178 10.57 11.79 3.05
C THR A 178 9.19 11.42 2.52
N TRP A 179 8.64 12.22 1.59
CA TRP A 179 7.38 11.91 0.92
C TRP A 179 7.37 10.53 0.22
N GLN A 180 8.56 9.99 -0.10
CA GLN A 180 8.74 8.66 -0.69
C GLN A 180 8.76 7.52 0.34
N GLY A 181 8.68 7.81 1.64
CA GLY A 181 8.78 6.82 2.71
C GLY A 181 10.21 6.36 3.01
N ILE A 182 11.22 7.07 2.48
CA ILE A 182 12.65 6.80 2.75
C ILE A 182 13.11 7.74 3.86
N GLU A 183 14.01 7.28 4.72
CA GLU A 183 14.59 8.08 5.80
C GLU A 183 15.32 9.32 5.25
N ASP A 184 15.11 10.48 5.89
CA ASP A 184 15.81 11.71 5.51
C ASP A 184 17.22 11.78 6.11
N TYR A 185 18.15 11.04 5.52
CA TYR A 185 19.53 10.91 5.99
C TYR A 185 20.27 12.25 6.17
N ARG A 186 19.85 13.32 5.49
CA ARG A 186 20.50 14.65 5.57
C ARG A 186 20.29 15.32 6.93
N ASN A 187 19.21 14.95 7.61
CA ASN A 187 18.82 15.52 8.90
C ASN A 187 19.10 14.55 10.06
N MET A 188 19.51 13.32 9.77
CA MET A 188 19.79 12.30 10.78
C MET A 188 21.20 12.44 11.35
N THR A 189 21.31 12.34 12.67
CA THR A 189 22.59 12.32 13.39
C THR A 189 22.57 11.27 14.50
N LYS A 190 23.76 10.81 14.91
CA LYS A 190 23.98 9.84 15.99
C LYS A 190 24.89 10.49 17.03
N GLU A 191 24.48 10.44 18.30
CA GLU A 191 25.32 10.80 19.45
C GLU A 191 26.03 9.57 20.03
#